data_AF-A0A101JSR7-F1
#
_entry.id   AF-A0A101JSR7-F1
#
_cell.length_a   1.000
_cell.length_b   1.000
_cell.length_c   1.000
_cell.angle_alpha   90.00
_cell.angle_beta   90.00
_cell.angle_gamma   90.00
#
_symmetry.space_group_name_H-M   'P 1'
#
loop_
_entity.id
_entity.type
_entity.pdbx_description
1 polymer ?
#
loop_
_entity_poly.entity_id
_entity_poly.type
_entity_poly.pdbx_seq_one_letter_code
_entity_poly.pdbx_strand_id
1 'polypeptide(L)' 'MIAASNLKTAIDLLLSALFIGIATYVFFFAGATDHNARQDLVLYAALTGAYGVWRLIRVLLAKKNQEENV' A
#
# COMPACT_ATOMS: atom_id res chain seq x y z
N MET A 1 -22.59 14.60 -4.08
CA MET A 1 -21.12 14.74 -4.28
C MET A 1 -20.28 14.12 -3.15
N ILE A 2 -20.81 13.99 -1.92
CA ILE A 2 -20.12 13.43 -0.73
C ILE A 2 -19.92 11.89 -0.81
N ALA A 3 -20.84 11.15 -1.44
CA ALA A 3 -20.72 9.68 -1.54
C ALA A 3 -19.53 9.22 -2.42
N ALA A 4 -19.21 9.97 -3.48
CA ALA A 4 -18.12 9.64 -4.39
C ALA A 4 -16.73 9.86 -3.78
N SER A 5 -16.56 10.89 -2.93
CA SER A 5 -15.29 11.11 -2.22
C SER A 5 -15.02 10.00 -1.21
N ASN A 6 -16.05 9.57 -0.48
CA ASN A 6 -15.93 8.51 0.52
C ASN A 6 -15.63 7.16 -0.12
N LEU A 7 -16.26 6.85 -1.26
CA LEU A 7 -15.98 5.64 -2.04
C LEU A 7 -14.54 5.62 -2.55
N LYS A 8 -14.04 6.74 -3.10
CA LYS A 8 -12.66 6.85 -3.56
C LYS A 8 -11.66 6.62 -2.42
N THR A 9 -11.89 7.22 -1.26
CA THR A 9 -11.03 7.04 -0.07
C THR A 9 -11.03 5.59 0.42
N ALA A 10 -12.20 4.94 0.44
CA ALA A 10 -12.31 3.53 0.81
C ALA A 10 -11.55 2.62 -0.16
N ILE A 11 -11.67 2.86 -1.47
CA ILE A 11 -10.92 2.13 -2.50
C ILE A 11 -9.41 2.36 -2.33
N ASP A 12 -8.97 3.60 -2.10
CA ASP A 12 -7.55 3.91 -1.90
C ASP A 12 -6.97 3.21 -0.65
N LEU A 13 -7.74 3.12 0.43
CA LEU A 13 -7.37 2.37 1.65
C LEU A 13 -7.33 0.86 1.41
N LEU A 14 -8.33 0.29 0.75
CA LEU A 14 -8.37 -1.14 0.42
C LEU A 14 -7.21 -1.54 -0.48
N LEU A 15 -6.91 -0.75 -1.52
CA LEU A 15 -5.75 -1.02 -2.38
C LEU A 15 -4.44 -0.87 -1.61
N SER A 16 -4.31 0.15 -0.76
CA SER A 16 -3.11 0.32 0.08
C SER A 16 -2.89 -0.91 0.99
N ALA A 17 -3.93 -1.36 1.68
CA ALA A 17 -3.87 -2.54 2.54
C ALA A 17 -3.54 -3.81 1.73
N LEU A 18 -4.12 -3.98 0.53
CA LEU A 18 -3.84 -5.11 -0.35
C LEU A 18 -2.38 -5.12 -0.81
N PHE A 19 -1.83 -3.99 -1.24
CA PHE A 19 -0.42 -3.88 -1.66
C PHE A 19 0.55 -4.15 -0.51
N ILE A 20 0.26 -3.63 0.69
CA ILE A 20 1.06 -3.91 1.89
C ILE A 20 0.97 -5.40 2.26
N GLY A 21 -0.23 -6.00 2.18
CA GLY A 21 -0.45 -7.41 2.45
C GLY A 21 0.33 -8.32 1.49
N ILE A 22 0.25 -8.05 0.17
CA ILE A 22 1.01 -8.77 -0.85
C ILE A 22 2.51 -8.64 -0.61
N ALA A 23 3.00 -7.41 -0.36
CA ALA A 23 4.41 -7.18 -0.09
C ALA A 23 4.90 -7.95 1.15
N THR A 24 4.11 -7.95 2.23
CA THR A 24 4.42 -8.67 3.47
C THR A 24 4.44 -10.18 3.22
N TYR A 25 3.48 -10.71 2.47
CA TYR A 25 3.40 -12.12 2.10
C TYR A 25 4.63 -12.55 1.28
N VAL A 26 4.96 -11.79 0.23
CA VAL A 26 6.13 -12.08 -0.62
C VAL A 26 7.41 -11.99 0.19
N PHE A 27 7.55 -10.99 1.06
CA PHE A 27 8.73 -10.86 1.92
C PHE A 27 8.90 -12.04 2.89
N PHE A 28 7.79 -12.52 3.48
CA PHE A 28 7.82 -13.66 4.40
C PHE A 28 8.17 -14.98 3.69
N PHE A 29 7.64 -15.19 2.49
CA PHE A 29 7.88 -16.43 1.72
C PHE A 29 9.14 -16.41 0.85
N ALA A 30 9.75 -15.25 0.60
CA ALA A 30 10.99 -15.13 -0.18
C ALA A 30 12.17 -15.89 0.46
N GLY A 31 12.14 -16.15 1.77
CA GLY A 31 13.14 -16.96 2.46
C GLY A 31 13.13 -18.45 2.09
N ALA A 32 12.02 -18.95 1.53
CA ALA A 32 11.86 -20.34 1.12
C ALA A 32 12.27 -20.61 -0.34
N THR A 33 12.74 -19.58 -1.07
CA THR A 33 13.06 -19.65 -2.50
C THR A 33 14.57 -19.66 -2.73
N ASP A 34 14.98 -20.08 -3.94
CA ASP A 34 16.38 -20.12 -4.36
C ASP A 34 17.06 -18.75 -4.26
N HIS A 35 18.38 -18.72 -4.02
CA HIS A 35 19.12 -17.52 -3.62
C HIS A 35 19.03 -16.40 -4.66
N ASN A 36 19.06 -16.75 -5.94
CA ASN A 36 18.91 -15.80 -7.05
C ASN A 36 17.47 -15.26 -7.15
N ALA A 37 16.46 -16.11 -6.98
CA ALA A 37 15.06 -15.70 -7.03
C ALA A 37 14.65 -14.85 -5.81
N ARG A 38 15.28 -15.09 -4.65
CA ARG A 38 15.01 -14.35 -3.41
C ARG A 38 15.28 -12.86 -3.55
N GLN A 39 16.37 -12.47 -4.20
CA GLN A 39 16.76 -11.07 -4.30
C GLN A 39 15.75 -10.27 -5.15
N ASP A 40 15.29 -10.86 -6.26
CA ASP A 40 14.24 -10.29 -7.11
C ASP A 40 12.91 -10.23 -6.36
N LEU A 41 12.51 -11.30 -5.67
CA LEU A 41 11.28 -11.34 -4.86
C LEU A 41 11.26 -10.27 -3.77
N VAL A 42 12.38 -10.07 -3.08
CA VAL A 42 12.52 -9.02 -2.06
C VAL A 42 12.43 -7.63 -2.68
N LEU A 43 13.05 -7.42 -3.85
CA LEU A 43 12.97 -6.15 -4.57
C LEU A 43 11.53 -5.85 -5.00
N TYR A 44 10.84 -6.82 -5.60
CA TYR A 44 9.43 -6.70 -5.97
C TYR A 44 8.53 -6.46 -4.76
N ALA A 45 8.76 -7.15 -3.65
CA ALA A 45 8.04 -6.94 -2.40
C ALA A 45 8.26 -5.50 -1.88
N ALA A 46 9.49 -5.02 -1.86
CA ALA A 46 9.83 -3.69 -1.38
C ALA A 46 9.16 -2.59 -2.22
N LEU A 47 9.22 -2.70 -3.55
CA LEU A 47 8.55 -1.77 -4.48
C LEU A 47 7.03 -1.77 -4.29
N THR A 48 6.44 -2.96 -4.21
CA THR A 48 5.00 -3.15 -4.02
C THR A 48 4.54 -2.57 -2.67
N GLY A 49 5.30 -2.84 -1.61
CA GLY A 49 5.04 -2.32 -0.26
C GLY A 49 5.19 -0.81 -0.20
N ALA A 50 6.24 -0.26 -0.81
CA ALA A 50 6.47 1.19 -0.87
C ALA A 50 5.30 1.91 -1.58
N TYR A 51 4.76 1.34 -2.67
CA TYR A 51 3.58 1.89 -3.33
C TYR A 51 2.33 1.86 -2.43
N GLY A 52 2.11 0.74 -1.74
CA GLY A 52 1.03 0.60 -0.75
C GLY A 52 1.13 1.64 0.37
N VAL A 53 2.32 1.82 0.96
CA VAL A 53 2.60 2.81 2.01
C VAL A 53 2.41 4.24 1.51
N TRP A 54 2.93 4.57 0.33
CA TRP A 54 2.76 5.91 -0.27
C TRP A 54 1.28 6.25 -0.45
N ARG A 55 0.47 5.29 -0.92
CA ARG A 55 -0.98 5.48 -1.07
C ARG A 55 -1.67 5.74 0.26
N LEU A 56 -1.27 5.04 1.32
CA LEU A 56 -1.76 5.28 2.68
C LEU A 56 -1.46 6.71 3.14
N ILE A 57 -0.21 7.15 2.96
CA ILE A 57 0.23 8.51 3.32
C ILE A 57 -0.62 9.56 2.60
N ARG A 58 -0.89 9.38 1.30
CA ARG A 58 -1.74 10.30 0.54
C ARG A 58 -3.16 10.38 1.10
N VAL A 59 -3.74 9.26 1.52
CA VAL A 59 -5.07 9.26 2.15
C VAL A 59 -5.05 10.02 3.48
N LEU A 60 -4.03 9.79 4.31
CA LEU A 60 -3.88 10.47 5.59
C LEU A 60 -3.69 11.99 5.42
N LEU A 61 -2.86 12.41 4.44
CA LEU A 61 -2.69 13.82 4.10
C LEU A 61 -3.97 14.46 3.57
N ALA A 62 -4.71 13.76 2.70
CA ALA A 62 -5.99 14.25 2.18
C ALA A 62 -7.01 14.41 3.31
N LYS A 63 -7.03 13.50 4.29
CA LYS A 63 -7.89 13.58 5.46
C LYS A 63 -7.52 14.77 6.35
N LYS A 64 -6.22 14.96 6.64
CA LYS A 64 -5.71 16.12 7.39
C LYS A 64 -6.12 17.45 6.76
N ASN A 65 -5.96 17.59 5.44
CA ASN A 65 -6.31 18.82 4.73
C ASN A 65 -7.82 19.14 4.75
N GLN A 66 -8.68 18.13 4.92
CA GLN A 66 -10.11 18.34 5.10
C GLN A 66 -10.46 18.75 6.53
N GLU A 67 -9.74 18.27 7.53
CA GLU A 67 -9.92 18.68 8.93
C GLU A 67 -9.42 20.12 9.18
N GLU A 68 -8.41 20.59 8.45
CA GLU A 68 -7.84 21.94 8.59
C GLU A 68 -8.64 23.04 7.85
N ASN A 69 -9.54 22.67 6.93
CA ASN A 69 -10.41 23.58 6.18
C ASN A 69 -11.87 23.60 6.67
N VAL A 70 -12.14 23.04 7.85
CA VAL A 70 -13.45 23.07 8.53
C VAL A 70 -13.32 23.90 9.81
#